data_AF-A0A534VR70-F1
#
_entry.id   AF-A0A534VR70-F1
#
_cell.length_a   1.000
_cell.length_b   1.000
_cell.length_c   1.000
_cell.angle_alpha   90.00
_cell.angle_beta   90.00
_cell.angle_gamma   90.00
#
_symmetry.space_group_name_H-M   'P 1'
#
loop_
_entity.id
_entity.type
_entity.pdbx_description
1 polymer ?
#
loop_
_entity_poly.entity_id
_entity_poly.type
_entity_poly.pdbx_seq_one_letter_code
_entity_poly.pdbx_strand_id
1 'polypeptide(L)'
;MLRIATLALFLVVSPVRAGTPLETPDVEALKAFRLTSDNVRKAAAVTHRLAIEAAKDPAFARFLAKKREQGESLEDQAKALERDARVATALRAESIGAREYVMVQIAAVQGNLLAAVRARGVKLEGSDVRDALNPANLDFVETHRKEMDELGRSQHELQKVSEAALGEEK
;
A
#
# COMPACT_ATOMS: atom_id res chain seq x y z
N MET A 1 -46.05 26.32 1.21
CA MET A 1 -44.79 27.01 0.86
C MET A 1 -43.78 26.74 1.97
N LEU A 2 -42.84 25.83 1.75
CA LEU A 2 -41.85 25.43 2.76
C LEU A 2 -40.44 25.67 2.22
N ARG A 3 -39.65 26.43 2.98
CA ARG A 3 -38.38 27.05 2.60
C ARG A 3 -37.26 26.00 2.50
N ILE A 4 -36.55 26.02 1.37
CA ILE A 4 -35.34 25.23 1.11
C ILE A 4 -34.19 25.86 1.88
N ALA A 5 -33.63 25.13 2.85
CA ALA A 5 -32.39 25.50 3.53
C ALA A 5 -31.21 24.90 2.75
N THR A 6 -30.46 25.75 2.07
CA THR A 6 -29.24 25.42 1.35
C THR A 6 -28.12 25.13 2.35
N LEU A 7 -27.81 23.85 2.57
CA LEU A 7 -26.65 23.43 3.35
C LEU A 7 -25.41 23.51 2.46
N ALA A 8 -24.62 24.57 2.62
CA ALA A 8 -23.32 24.72 1.97
C ALA A 8 -22.32 23.76 2.64
N LEU A 9 -22.04 22.64 1.98
CA LEU A 9 -21.03 21.67 2.39
C LEU A 9 -19.64 22.24 2.05
N PHE A 10 -18.99 22.85 3.04
CA PHE A 10 -17.58 23.21 2.97
C PHE A 10 -16.74 21.93 2.89
N LEU A 11 -16.20 21.65 1.70
CA LEU A 11 -15.10 20.71 1.52
C LEU A 11 -13.85 21.30 2.19
N VAL A 12 -13.61 20.93 3.45
CA VAL A 12 -12.32 21.13 4.10
C VAL A 12 -11.35 20.14 3.46
N VAL A 13 -10.66 20.60 2.42
CA VAL A 13 -9.47 19.91 1.90
C VAL A 13 -8.44 19.93 3.02
N SER A 14 -8.34 18.83 3.76
CA SER A 14 -7.24 18.67 4.71
C SER A 14 -5.94 18.71 3.91
N PRO A 15 -4.97 19.57 4.27
CA PRO A 15 -3.68 19.53 3.62
C PRO A 15 -3.10 18.15 3.87
N VAL A 16 -2.82 17.43 2.79
CA VAL A 16 -1.92 16.28 2.82
C VAL A 16 -0.66 16.78 3.52
N ARG A 17 -0.46 16.39 4.78
CA ARG A 17 0.83 16.53 5.42
C ARG A 17 1.76 15.68 4.56
N ALA A 18 2.64 16.35 3.81
CA ALA A 18 3.76 15.69 3.18
C ALA A 18 4.46 14.90 4.27
N GLY A 19 4.25 13.58 4.27
CA GLY A 19 4.97 12.66 5.13
C GLY A 19 6.45 12.95 4.95
N THR A 20 7.21 12.85 6.04
CA THR A 20 8.65 12.99 6.03
C THR A 20 9.21 12.28 4.80
N PRO A 21 9.93 13.00 3.91
CA PRO A 21 10.54 12.36 2.75
C PRO A 21 11.38 11.19 3.27
N LEU A 22 11.15 10.00 2.71
CA LEU A 22 11.94 8.81 3.05
C LEU A 22 13.43 9.18 3.05
N GLU A 23 14.17 8.64 4.02
CA GLU A 23 15.62 8.86 4.05
C GLU A 23 16.24 8.44 2.71
N THR A 24 17.31 9.13 2.31
CA THR A 24 17.99 8.89 1.03
C THR A 24 18.34 7.41 0.76
N PRO A 25 18.76 6.58 1.74
CA PRO A 25 19.03 5.15 1.49
C PRO A 25 17.78 4.35 1.07
N ASP A 26 16.61 4.70 1.58
CA ASP A 26 15.36 4.00 1.28
C ASP A 26 14.81 4.37 -0.09
N VAL A 27 15.01 5.64 -0.49
CA VAL A 27 14.71 6.10 -1.85
C VAL A 27 15.55 5.31 -2.86
N GLU A 28 16.85 5.17 -2.62
CA GLU A 28 17.73 4.39 -3.51
C GLU A 28 17.38 2.90 -3.52
N ALA A 29 17.00 2.33 -2.37
CA ALA A 29 16.53 0.94 -2.29
C ALA A 29 15.26 0.72 -3.15
N LEU A 30 14.28 1.63 -3.08
CA LEU A 30 13.06 1.55 -3.90
C LEU A 30 13.32 1.76 -5.39
N LYS A 31 14.25 2.66 -5.75
CA LYS A 31 14.69 2.86 -7.13
C LYS A 31 15.43 1.65 -7.70
N ALA A 32 16.14 0.89 -6.87
CA ALA A 32 16.81 -0.35 -7.26
C ALA A 32 15.85 -1.55 -7.28
N PHE A 33 14.80 -1.52 -6.46
CA PHE A 33 13.87 -2.65 -6.29
C PHE A 33 13.12 -2.98 -7.58
N ARG A 34 12.96 -4.28 -7.87
CA ARG A 34 12.25 -4.79 -9.03
C ARG A 34 11.06 -5.66 -8.62
N LEU A 35 9.88 -5.30 -9.12
CA LEU A 35 8.70 -6.15 -9.06
C LEU A 35 8.91 -7.38 -9.94
N THR A 36 8.48 -8.53 -9.43
CA THR A 36 8.47 -9.80 -10.15
C THR A 36 7.16 -10.53 -9.85
N SER A 37 6.74 -11.44 -10.72
CA SER A 37 5.54 -12.24 -10.43
C SER A 37 5.69 -13.08 -9.17
N ASP A 38 6.91 -13.43 -8.77
CA ASP A 38 7.16 -14.17 -7.53
C ASP A 38 6.89 -13.31 -6.28
N ASN A 39 7.55 -12.15 -6.16
CA ASN A 39 7.40 -11.31 -4.97
C ASN A 39 6.01 -10.69 -4.85
N VAL A 40 5.35 -10.39 -5.98
CA VAL A 40 3.95 -9.92 -6.00
C VAL A 40 2.99 -10.99 -5.51
N ARG A 41 3.11 -12.24 -6.00
CA ARG A 41 2.23 -13.33 -5.55
C ARG A 41 2.43 -13.64 -4.07
N LYS A 42 3.68 -13.67 -3.60
CA LYS A 42 3.98 -13.83 -2.17
C LYS A 42 3.35 -12.70 -1.34
N ALA A 43 3.50 -11.45 -1.77
CA ALA A 43 2.90 -10.31 -1.07
C ALA A 43 1.36 -10.36 -1.06
N ALA A 44 0.74 -10.78 -2.17
CA ALA A 44 -0.72 -10.97 -2.23
C ALA A 44 -1.17 -12.06 -1.25
N ALA A 45 -0.48 -13.21 -1.23
CA ALA A 45 -0.77 -14.30 -0.31
C ALA A 45 -0.61 -13.89 1.17
N VAL A 46 0.44 -13.15 1.52
CA VAL A 46 0.59 -12.55 2.86
C VAL A 46 -0.58 -11.63 3.17
N THR A 47 -0.91 -10.70 2.27
CA THR A 47 -2.01 -9.73 2.48
C THR A 47 -3.34 -10.44 2.73
N HIS A 48 -3.66 -11.46 1.93
CA HIS A 48 -4.87 -12.26 2.07
C HIS A 48 -4.91 -13.02 3.41
N ARG A 49 -3.81 -13.64 3.84
CA ARG A 49 -3.72 -14.27 5.17
C ARG A 49 -3.96 -13.25 6.30
N LEU A 50 -3.38 -12.06 6.18
CA LEU A 50 -3.60 -10.99 7.15
C LEU A 50 -5.06 -10.52 7.18
N ALA A 51 -5.72 -10.44 6.02
CA ALA A 51 -7.14 -10.08 5.93
C ALA A 51 -8.03 -11.11 6.65
N ILE A 52 -7.75 -12.41 6.48
CA ILE A 52 -8.45 -13.50 7.18
C ILE A 52 -8.27 -13.38 8.69
N GLU A 53 -7.06 -13.12 9.18
CA GLU A 53 -6.80 -12.97 10.61
C GLU A 53 -7.44 -11.69 11.17
N ALA A 54 -7.37 -10.59 10.43
CA ALA A 54 -8.00 -9.32 10.80
C ALA A 54 -9.54 -9.45 10.89
N ALA A 55 -10.15 -10.28 10.05
CA ALA A 55 -11.59 -10.51 10.07
C ALA A 55 -12.06 -11.26 11.33
N LYS A 56 -11.16 -12.00 11.98
CA LYS A 56 -11.44 -12.73 13.21
C LYS A 56 -11.18 -11.89 14.47
N ASP A 57 -10.33 -10.87 14.36
CA ASP A 57 -9.87 -10.05 15.49
C ASP A 57 -9.87 -8.56 15.11
N PRO A 58 -10.91 -7.80 15.52
CA PRO A 58 -10.97 -6.35 15.28
C PRO A 58 -9.78 -5.58 15.86
N ALA A 59 -9.20 -6.02 16.99
CA ALA A 59 -8.02 -5.35 17.57
C ALA A 59 -6.80 -5.51 16.66
N PHE A 60 -6.67 -6.66 16.00
CA PHE A 60 -5.64 -6.88 14.99
C PHE A 60 -5.86 -6.07 13.72
N ALA A 61 -7.10 -5.98 13.25
CA ALA A 61 -7.45 -5.14 12.11
C ALA A 61 -7.05 -3.66 12.36
N ARG A 62 -7.32 -3.15 13.57
CA ARG A 62 -6.88 -1.80 14.00
C ARG A 62 -5.36 -1.69 14.09
N PHE A 63 -4.67 -2.73 14.55
CA PHE A 63 -3.21 -2.76 14.56
C PHE A 63 -2.64 -2.61 13.14
N LEU A 64 -3.14 -3.38 12.17
CA LEU A 64 -2.69 -3.31 10.78
C LEU A 64 -2.97 -1.94 10.15
N ALA A 65 -4.14 -1.35 10.41
CA ALA A 65 -4.49 -0.01 9.96
C ALA A 65 -3.50 1.05 10.48
N LYS A 66 -3.24 1.05 11.79
CA LYS A 66 -2.32 2.01 12.43
C LYS A 66 -0.87 1.84 11.97
N LYS A 67 -0.44 0.60 11.72
CA LYS A 67 0.96 0.32 11.33
C LYS A 67 1.28 0.68 9.88
N ARG A 68 0.27 0.74 9.00
CA ARG A 68 0.46 1.25 7.64
C ARG A 68 0.91 2.71 7.60
N GLU A 69 0.59 3.47 8.64
CA GLU A 69 0.88 4.91 8.75
C GLU A 69 2.12 5.21 9.60
N GLN A 70 2.80 4.19 10.15
CA GLN A 70 3.88 4.36 11.11
C GLN A 70 5.22 3.85 10.56
N GLY A 71 6.24 4.71 10.59
CA GLY A 71 7.63 4.37 10.29
C GLY A 71 8.28 5.41 9.38
N GLU A 72 9.42 5.94 9.82
CA GLU A 72 10.19 6.96 9.08
C GLU A 72 11.05 6.33 7.97
N SER A 73 11.36 5.03 8.10
CA SER A 73 12.17 4.24 7.16
C SER A 73 11.49 2.91 6.78
N LEU A 74 11.94 2.29 5.68
CA LEU A 74 11.54 0.94 5.27
C LEU A 74 11.88 -0.10 6.35
N GLU A 75 13.00 0.08 7.03
CA GLU A 75 13.45 -0.79 8.10
C GLU A 75 12.53 -0.69 9.32
N ASP A 76 12.10 0.52 9.69
CA ASP A 76 11.16 0.72 10.80
C ASP A 76 9.79 0.15 10.48
N GLN A 77 9.32 0.31 9.24
CA GLN A 77 8.07 -0.32 8.78
C GLN A 77 8.16 -1.84 8.83
N ALA A 78 9.26 -2.42 8.35
CA ALA A 78 9.52 -3.86 8.40
C ALA A 78 9.52 -4.39 9.84
N LYS A 79 10.31 -3.76 10.73
CA LYS A 79 10.36 -4.12 12.16
C LYS A 79 8.99 -3.96 12.82
N ALA A 80 8.24 -2.93 12.47
CA ALA A 80 6.92 -2.69 13.05
C ALA A 80 5.91 -3.79 12.68
N LEU A 81 6.01 -4.34 11.47
CA LEU A 81 5.22 -5.50 11.04
C LEU A 81 5.64 -6.78 11.79
N GLU A 82 6.93 -7.04 11.92
CA GLU A 82 7.46 -8.25 12.57
C GLU A 82 7.19 -8.32 14.07
N ARG A 83 6.82 -7.21 14.72
CA ARG A 83 6.43 -7.18 16.14
C ARG A 83 5.17 -7.98 16.44
N ASP A 84 4.30 -8.23 15.46
CA ASP A 84 3.13 -9.08 15.65
C ASP A 84 3.42 -10.51 15.14
N ALA A 85 3.23 -11.50 16.01
CA ALA A 85 3.53 -12.90 15.72
C ALA A 85 2.70 -13.47 14.55
N ARG A 86 1.49 -12.97 14.32
CA ARG A 86 0.65 -13.39 13.18
C ARG A 86 1.23 -12.88 11.87
N VAL A 87 1.69 -11.63 11.85
CA VAL A 87 2.37 -11.05 10.69
C VAL A 87 3.68 -11.78 10.38
N ALA A 88 4.52 -11.99 11.40
CA ALA A 88 5.76 -12.75 11.24
C ALA A 88 5.51 -14.19 10.77
N THR A 89 4.39 -14.81 11.18
CA THR A 89 4.00 -16.14 10.70
C THR A 89 3.53 -16.12 9.25
N ALA A 90 2.72 -15.13 8.86
CA ALA A 90 2.26 -14.98 7.48
C ALA A 90 3.44 -14.75 6.51
N LEU A 91 4.38 -13.87 6.87
CA LEU A 91 5.59 -13.59 6.10
C LEU A 91 6.44 -14.86 5.89
N ARG A 92 6.71 -15.60 6.97
CA ARG A 92 7.47 -16.86 6.91
C ARG A 92 6.76 -17.92 6.07
N ALA A 93 5.44 -18.01 6.13
CA ALA A 93 4.67 -18.99 5.34
C ALA A 93 4.87 -18.81 3.82
N GLU A 94 5.08 -17.57 3.37
CA GLU A 94 5.28 -17.26 1.94
C GLU A 94 6.77 -17.04 1.59
N SER A 95 7.68 -17.27 2.55
CA SER A 95 9.13 -17.07 2.37
C SER A 95 9.48 -15.69 1.81
N ILE A 96 8.81 -14.64 2.32
CA ILE A 96 9.08 -13.23 2.00
C ILE A 96 9.50 -12.49 3.26
N GLY A 97 10.56 -11.70 3.17
CA GLY A 97 11.00 -10.87 4.30
C GLY A 97 10.08 -9.66 4.51
N ALA A 98 9.97 -9.13 5.73
CA ALA A 98 9.12 -7.97 6.00
C ALA A 98 9.51 -6.74 5.17
N ARG A 99 10.81 -6.46 5.03
CA ARG A 99 11.31 -5.36 4.21
C ARG A 99 10.98 -5.54 2.73
N GLU A 100 11.13 -6.76 2.21
CA GLU A 100 10.74 -7.07 0.83
C GLU A 100 9.24 -6.88 0.62
N TYR A 101 8.42 -7.39 1.54
CA TYR A 101 6.97 -7.20 1.51
C TYR A 101 6.60 -5.71 1.47
N VAL A 102 7.19 -4.87 2.32
CA VAL A 102 6.98 -3.42 2.32
C VAL A 102 7.39 -2.79 0.97
N MET A 103 8.56 -3.16 0.44
CA MET A 103 9.02 -2.65 -0.87
C MET A 103 8.08 -3.05 -2.01
N VAL A 104 7.56 -4.28 -2.02
CA VAL A 104 6.55 -4.71 -3.01
C VAL A 104 5.31 -3.82 -2.94
N GLN A 105 4.79 -3.58 -1.74
CA GLN A 105 3.58 -2.76 -1.57
C GLN A 105 3.80 -1.32 -2.06
N ILE A 106 4.93 -0.70 -1.70
CA ILE A 106 5.25 0.68 -2.11
C ILE A 106 5.47 0.75 -3.63
N ALA A 107 6.31 -0.13 -4.19
CA ALA A 107 6.61 -0.14 -5.60
C ALA A 107 5.37 -0.42 -6.47
N ALA A 108 4.48 -1.32 -6.03
CA ALA A 108 3.23 -1.61 -6.72
C ALA A 108 2.28 -0.40 -6.69
N VAL A 109 2.18 0.31 -5.57
CA VAL A 109 1.35 1.53 -5.46
C VAL A 109 1.88 2.64 -6.38
N GLN A 110 3.19 2.90 -6.34
CA GLN A 110 3.82 3.92 -7.19
C GLN A 110 3.66 3.58 -8.68
N GLY A 111 3.93 2.33 -9.06
CA GLY A 111 3.77 1.86 -10.44
C GLY A 111 2.33 1.97 -10.94
N ASN A 112 1.34 1.57 -10.13
CA ASN A 112 -0.08 1.70 -10.48
C ASN A 112 -0.52 3.16 -10.63
N LEU A 113 -0.04 4.06 -9.75
CA LEU A 113 -0.34 5.49 -9.85
C LEU A 113 0.17 6.07 -11.18
N LEU A 114 1.42 5.79 -11.55
CA LEU A 114 2.00 6.31 -12.78
C LEU A 114 1.40 5.67 -14.03
N ALA A 115 1.08 4.38 -13.98
CA ALA A 115 0.35 3.70 -15.05
C ALA A 115 -1.04 4.34 -15.26
N ALA A 116 -1.74 4.71 -14.18
CA ALA A 116 -3.02 5.40 -14.25
C ALA A 116 -2.90 6.83 -14.83
N VAL A 117 -1.83 7.56 -14.47
CA VAL A 117 -1.53 8.88 -15.04
C VAL A 117 -1.28 8.79 -16.55
N ARG A 118 -0.48 7.81 -17.00
CA ARG A 118 -0.26 7.55 -18.44
C ARG A 118 -1.53 7.16 -19.18
N ALA A 119 -2.37 6.32 -18.58
CA ALA A 119 -3.64 5.92 -19.17
C ALA A 119 -4.61 7.10 -19.42
N ARG A 120 -4.42 8.22 -18.70
CA ARG A 120 -5.16 9.49 -18.92
C ARG A 120 -4.55 10.37 -20.01
N GLY A 121 -3.54 9.89 -20.73
CA GLY A 121 -2.87 10.63 -21.80
C GLY A 121 -1.83 11.64 -21.33
N VAL A 122 -1.50 11.66 -20.04
CA VAL A 122 -0.42 12.52 -19.52
C VAL A 122 0.92 11.91 -19.91
N LYS A 123 1.72 12.66 -20.66
CA LYS A 123 3.09 12.28 -20.98
C LYS A 123 3.96 12.53 -19.75
N LEU A 124 4.62 11.47 -19.29
CA LEU A 124 5.62 11.54 -18.23
C LEU A 124 6.98 11.48 -18.89
N GLU A 125 7.86 12.44 -18.56
CA GLU A 125 9.22 12.40 -19.09
C GLU A 125 10.00 11.23 -18.45
N GLY A 126 10.99 10.72 -19.19
CA GLY A 126 11.79 9.60 -18.70
C GLY A 126 12.59 9.93 -17.43
N SER A 127 12.88 11.21 -17.16
CA SER A 127 13.44 11.69 -15.90
C SER A 127 12.45 11.59 -14.75
N ASP A 128 11.21 12.05 -14.97
CA ASP A 128 10.16 12.06 -13.94
C ASP A 128 9.88 10.65 -13.42
N VAL A 129 9.86 9.67 -14.33
CA VAL A 129 9.67 8.25 -13.96
C VAL A 129 10.85 7.73 -13.15
N ARG A 130 12.09 8.03 -13.56
CA ARG A 130 13.32 7.56 -12.89
C ARG A 130 13.51 8.18 -11.50
N ASP A 131 13.08 9.42 -11.35
CA ASP A 131 13.13 10.11 -10.07
C ASP A 131 12.09 9.56 -9.10
N ALA A 132 10.94 9.12 -9.62
CA ALA A 132 9.85 8.57 -8.82
C ALA A 132 10.04 7.08 -8.43
N LEU A 133 10.50 6.22 -9.35
CA LEU A 133 10.69 4.78 -9.09
C LEU A 133 11.59 4.09 -10.13
N ASN A 134 11.82 2.78 -9.95
CA ASN A 134 12.45 1.93 -10.97
C ASN A 134 11.59 1.82 -12.24
N PRO A 135 12.04 2.27 -13.43
CA PRO A 135 11.24 2.17 -14.66
C PRO A 135 10.76 0.76 -15.00
N ALA A 136 11.52 -0.28 -14.58
CA ALA A 136 11.13 -1.68 -14.76
C ALA A 136 9.84 -2.05 -13.99
N ASN A 137 9.54 -1.38 -12.87
CA ASN A 137 8.31 -1.64 -12.12
C ASN A 137 7.09 -1.04 -12.82
N LEU A 138 7.24 0.07 -13.52
CA LEU A 138 6.17 0.64 -14.33
C LEU A 138 5.81 -0.28 -15.50
N ASP A 139 6.82 -0.77 -16.22
CA ASP A 139 6.64 -1.78 -17.27
C ASP A 139 6.00 -3.06 -16.73
N PHE A 140 6.47 -3.53 -15.57
CA PHE A 140 5.89 -4.69 -14.90
C PHE A 140 4.40 -4.49 -14.61
N VAL A 141 3.99 -3.38 -14.00
CA VAL A 141 2.59 -3.07 -13.68
C VAL A 141 1.73 -2.96 -14.95
N GLU A 142 2.28 -2.40 -16.03
CA GLU A 142 1.57 -2.25 -17.30
C GLU A 142 1.33 -3.62 -17.98
N THR A 143 2.28 -4.55 -17.86
CA THR A 143 2.25 -5.86 -18.53
C THR A 143 1.65 -7.00 -17.68
N HIS A 144 1.66 -6.88 -16.36
CA HIS A 144 1.21 -7.92 -15.40
C HIS A 144 -0.05 -7.48 -14.65
N ARG A 145 -1.06 -7.01 -15.42
CA ARG A 145 -2.31 -6.46 -14.85
C ARG A 145 -3.04 -7.44 -13.95
N LYS A 146 -3.08 -8.72 -14.34
CA LYS A 146 -3.79 -9.76 -13.57
C LYS A 146 -3.21 -9.91 -12.16
N GLU A 147 -1.89 -9.94 -12.03
CA GLU A 147 -1.20 -10.03 -10.75
C GLU A 147 -1.41 -8.77 -9.91
N MET A 148 -1.42 -7.59 -10.53
CA MET A 148 -1.73 -6.33 -9.85
C MET A 148 -3.18 -6.26 -9.36
N ASP A 149 -4.13 -6.79 -10.14
CA ASP A 149 -5.54 -6.86 -9.74
C ASP A 149 -5.74 -7.84 -8.56
N GLU A 150 -4.98 -8.93 -8.51
CA GLU A 150 -5.00 -9.87 -7.38
C GLU A 150 -4.43 -9.24 -6.11
N LEU A 151 -3.28 -8.55 -6.22
CA LEU A 151 -2.71 -7.82 -5.10
C LEU A 151 -3.66 -6.71 -4.63
N GLY A 152 -4.24 -5.95 -5.55
CA GLY A 152 -5.21 -4.89 -5.26
C GLY A 152 -6.47 -5.40 -4.58
N ARG A 153 -7.02 -6.53 -5.01
CA ARG A 153 -8.15 -7.19 -4.33
C ARG A 153 -7.80 -7.59 -2.91
N SER A 154 -6.64 -8.23 -2.71
CA SER A 154 -6.19 -8.63 -1.37
C SER A 154 -6.03 -7.42 -0.44
N GLN A 155 -5.48 -6.32 -0.94
CA GLN A 155 -5.35 -5.07 -0.20
C GLN A 155 -6.71 -4.44 0.14
N HIS A 156 -7.65 -4.46 -0.82
CA HIS A 156 -9.00 -3.93 -0.61
C HIS A 156 -9.77 -4.73 0.45
N GLU A 157 -9.65 -6.06 0.44
CA GLU A 157 -10.24 -6.92 1.46
C GLU A 157 -9.69 -6.59 2.86
N LEU A 158 -8.37 -6.49 2.99
CA LEU A 158 -7.74 -6.11 4.25
C LEU A 158 -8.19 -4.73 4.73
N GLN A 159 -8.31 -3.76 3.81
CA GLN A 159 -8.80 -2.42 4.12
C GLN A 159 -10.25 -2.45 4.60
N LYS A 160 -11.14 -3.15 3.89
CA LYS A 160 -12.56 -3.26 4.26
C LYS A 160 -12.74 -3.84 5.66
N VAL A 161 -11.98 -4.89 5.98
CA VAL A 161 -11.97 -5.50 7.32
C VAL A 161 -11.49 -4.50 8.38
N SER A 162 -10.44 -3.73 8.07
CA SER A 162 -9.90 -2.71 8.96
C SER A 162 -10.88 -1.55 9.20
N GLU A 163 -11.58 -1.10 8.17
CA GLU A 163 -12.60 -0.05 8.26
C GLU A 163 -13.81 -0.49 9.10
N ALA A 164 -14.29 -1.73 8.90
CA ALA A 164 -15.35 -2.29 9.72
C ALA A 164 -14.97 -2.31 11.21
N ALA A 165 -13.75 -2.74 11.53
CA ALA A 165 -13.25 -2.78 12.90
C ALA A 165 -13.09 -1.40 13.56
N LEU A 166 -12.87 -0.34 12.77
CA LEU A 166 -12.80 1.05 13.25
C LEU A 166 -14.17 1.72 13.37
N GLY A 167 -15.16 1.27 12.59
CA GLY A 167 -16.52 1.81 12.58
C GLY A 167 -17.39 1.42 13.78
N GLU A 168 -17.11 0.27 14.41
CA GLU A 168 -17.86 -0.22 15.58
C GLU A 168 -17.64 0.59 16.88
N GLU A 169 -16.75 1.58 16.90
CA GLU A 169 -16.48 2.44 18.07
C GLU A 169 -17.29 3.76 18.09
N LYS A 170 -18.23 3.96 17.15
CA LYS A 170 -19.09 5.16 17.10
C LYS A 170 -20.49 4.90 17.62
#